data_AF-A0A5R2N4E0-F1
#
_entry.id   AF-A0A5R2N4E0-F1
#
_cell.length_a   1.000
_cell.length_b   1.000
_cell.length_c   1.000
_cell.angle_alpha   90.00
_cell.angle_beta   90.00
_cell.angle_gamma   90.00
#
_symmetry.space_group_name_H-M   'P 1'
#
loop_
_entity.id
_entity.type
_entity.pdbx_description
1 polymer ?
#
loop_
_entity_poly.entity_id
_entity_poly.type
_entity_poly.pdbx_seq_one_letter_code
_entity_poly.pdbx_strand_id
1 'polypeptide(L)' 'CTRAGAEQRGRMIALAGKAYFVLDASKFGKLTPLRIPNFERAAGVIVDANPEPALAEALSQKGPELIVAA' A
#
# COMPACT_ATOMS: atom_id res chain seq x y z
N CYS A 1 8.22 -1.23 -10.60
CA CYS A 1 7.51 -2.43 -10.10
C CYS A 1 7.34 -3.40 -11.27
N THR A 2 7.67 -4.69 -11.12
CA THR A 2 7.45 -5.74 -12.15
C THR A 2 6.22 -6.58 -11.80
N ARG A 3 5.60 -7.24 -12.80
CA ARG A 3 4.45 -8.15 -12.59
C ARG A 3 4.78 -9.27 -11.59
N ALA A 4 5.89 -9.98 -11.81
CA ALA A 4 6.35 -11.04 -10.91
C ALA A 4 6.55 -10.54 -9.46
N GLY A 5 7.10 -9.33 -9.30
CA GLY A 5 7.25 -8.73 -7.97
C GLY A 5 5.90 -8.43 -7.29
N ALA A 6 4.89 -8.01 -8.06
CA ALA A 6 3.55 -7.78 -7.52
C ALA A 6 2.88 -9.08 -7.07
N GLU A 7 3.01 -10.15 -7.87
CA GLU A 7 2.50 -11.48 -7.52
C GLU A 7 3.19 -12.06 -6.27
N GLN A 8 4.51 -11.92 -6.18
CA GLN A 8 5.26 -12.35 -5.01
C GLN A 8 4.76 -11.65 -3.73
N ARG A 9 4.61 -10.32 -3.77
CA ARG A 9 4.04 -9.56 -2.64
C ARG A 9 2.62 -10.02 -2.31
N GLY A 10 1.80 -10.31 -3.31
CA GLY A 10 0.44 -10.83 -3.09
C GLY A 10 0.42 -12.16 -2.34
N ARG A 11 1.38 -13.05 -2.60
CA ARG A 11 1.54 -14.31 -1.84
C ARG A 11 2.02 -14.06 -0.41
N MET A 12 2.97 -13.14 -0.24
CA MET A 12 3.48 -12.77 1.09
C MET A 12 2.36 -12.21 1.98
N ILE A 13 1.53 -11.31 1.46
CA ILE A 13 0.42 -10.70 2.19
C ILE A 13 -0.64 -11.77 2.55
N ALA A 14 -0.89 -12.71 1.65
CA ALA A 14 -1.88 -13.76 1.89
C ALA A 14 -1.53 -14.72 3.03
N LEU A 15 -0.23 -14.89 3.33
CA LEU A 15 0.28 -15.83 4.32
C LEU A 15 0.75 -15.15 5.62
N ALA A 16 1.03 -13.85 5.59
CA ALA A 16 1.53 -13.12 6.75
C ALA A 16 0.45 -13.01 7.84
N GLY A 17 0.85 -13.14 9.10
CA GLY A 17 -0.03 -12.83 10.24
C GLY A 17 -0.39 -11.34 10.31
N LYS A 18 0.56 -10.47 9.93
CA LYS A 18 0.34 -9.04 9.64
C LYS A 18 1.31 -8.60 8.54
N ALA A 19 0.80 -7.86 7.56
CA ALA A 19 1.62 -7.27 6.50
C ALA A 19 1.44 -5.75 6.48
N TYR A 20 2.53 -5.02 6.27
CA TYR A 20 2.52 -3.58 6.12
C TYR A 20 3.21 -3.19 4.81
N PHE A 21 2.71 -2.14 4.17
CA PHE A 21 3.43 -1.44 3.12
C PHE A 21 4.13 -0.24 3.72
N VAL A 22 5.38 0.01 3.33
CA VAL A 22 6.13 1.21 3.72
C VAL A 22 6.55 1.91 2.45
N LEU A 23 6.25 3.20 2.34
CA LEU A 23 6.57 4.01 1.17
C LEU A 23 6.73 5.48 1.56
N ASP A 24 7.68 6.13 0.89
CA ASP A 24 7.95 7.55 1.05
C ASP A 24 7.05 8.42 0.14
N ALA A 25 6.92 9.70 0.48
CA ALA A 25 6.05 10.66 -0.19
C ALA A 25 6.42 10.90 -1.66
N SER A 26 7.65 10.58 -2.08
CA SER A 26 8.01 10.64 -3.50
C SER A 26 7.23 9.64 -4.37
N LYS A 27 6.45 8.73 -3.77
CA LYS A 27 5.55 7.79 -4.46
C LYS A 27 4.14 8.33 -4.65
N PHE A 28 3.78 9.44 -4.01
CA PHE A 28 2.45 10.04 -4.18
C PHE A 28 2.24 10.55 -5.61
N GLY A 29 1.00 10.46 -6.10
CA GLY A 29 0.62 10.85 -7.46
C GLY A 29 1.23 10.00 -8.58
N LYS A 30 2.16 9.08 -8.28
CA LYS A 30 2.78 8.20 -9.28
C LYS A 30 1.85 7.04 -9.62
N LEU A 31 1.41 7.01 -10.87
CA LEU A 31 0.59 5.92 -11.37
C LEU A 31 1.44 4.66 -11.54
N THR A 32 0.98 3.57 -10.92
CA THR A 32 1.52 2.22 -11.16
C THR A 32 0.43 1.38 -11.83
N PRO A 33 0.66 0.88 -13.06
CA PRO A 33 -0.33 0.09 -13.79
C PRO A 33 -0.55 -1.30 -13.16
N LEU A 34 0.28 -1.69 -12.19
CA LEU A 34 0.21 -2.98 -11.53
C LEU A 34 -0.50 -2.86 -10.18
N ARG A 35 -1.47 -3.76 -9.96
CA ARG A 35 -2.09 -3.99 -8.66
C ARG A 35 -1.34 -5.10 -7.93
N ILE A 36 -1.19 -4.96 -6.62
CA ILE A 36 -0.68 -6.03 -5.75
C ILE A 36 -1.90 -6.85 -5.30
N PRO A 37 -1.99 -8.15 -5.62
CA PRO A 37 -3.08 -8.99 -5.15
C PRO A 37 -3.14 -9.01 -3.62
N ASN A 38 -4.33 -9.20 -3.06
CA ASN A 38 -4.56 -9.27 -1.61
C ASN A 38 -4.16 -8.00 -0.84
N PHE A 39 -4.05 -6.84 -1.51
CA PHE A 39 -3.66 -5.58 -0.87
C PHE A 39 -4.56 -5.24 0.31
N GLU A 40 -5.86 -5.48 0.18
CA GLU A 40 -6.89 -5.28 1.20
C GLU A 40 -6.68 -6.09 2.48
N ARG A 41 -5.86 -7.15 2.44
CA ARG A 41 -5.50 -7.96 3.61
C ARG A 41 -4.30 -7.42 4.38
N ALA A 42 -3.62 -6.40 3.88
CA ALA A 42 -2.56 -5.74 4.64
C ALA A 42 -3.15 -5.01 5.85
N ALA A 43 -2.40 -5.03 6.95
CA ALA A 43 -2.77 -4.34 8.18
C ALA A 43 -2.68 -2.81 8.02
N GLY A 44 -1.71 -2.32 7.24
CA GLY A 44 -1.60 -0.88 7.00
C GLY A 44 -0.62 -0.47 5.92
N VAL A 45 -0.68 0.81 5.58
CA VAL A 45 0.27 1.54 4.75
C VAL A 45 0.90 2.62 5.60
N ILE A 46 2.21 2.54 5.79
CA ILE A 46 3.02 3.50 6.53
C ILE A 46 3.65 4.47 5.53
N VAL A 47 3.43 5.76 5.75
CA VAL A 47 3.99 6.86 4.95
C VAL A 47 4.72 7.88 5.83
N ASP A 48 5.70 8.58 5.26
CA ASP A 48 6.52 9.60 5.93
C ASP A 48 5.93 11.02 5.87
N ALA A 49 4.87 11.23 5.08
CA ALA A 49 4.15 12.49 5.00
C ALA A 49 2.66 12.26 4.79
N ASN A 50 1.85 13.23 5.20
CA ASN A 50 0.40 13.17 5.00
C ASN A 50 0.07 13.19 3.49
N PRO A 51 -0.69 12.21 2.95
CA PRO A 51 -1.14 12.25 1.57
C PRO A 51 -2.11 13.41 1.31
N GLU A 52 -2.20 13.85 0.06
CA GLU A 52 -3.28 14.74 -0.36
C GLU A 52 -4.65 14.10 -0.10
N PRO A 53 -5.72 14.88 0.20
CA PRO A 53 -7.01 14.35 0.64
C PRO A 53 -7.58 13.24 -0.27
N ALA A 54 -7.48 13.41 -1.59
CA ALA A 54 -7.96 12.42 -2.55
C ALA A 54 -7.21 11.07 -2.46
N LEU A 55 -5.90 11.10 -2.20
CA LEU A 55 -5.11 9.88 -2.01
C LEU A 55 -5.40 9.22 -0.66
N ALA A 56 -5.54 10.03 0.40
CA ALA A 56 -5.90 9.52 1.72
C ALA A 56 -7.28 8.84 1.71
N GLU A 57 -8.28 9.47 1.07
CA GLU A 57 -9.62 8.90 0.88
C GLU A 57 -9.58 7.63 0.02
N ALA A 58 -8.84 7.64 -1.08
CA ALA A 58 -8.69 6.45 -1.91
C ALA A 58 -8.04 5.29 -1.16
N LEU A 59 -7.10 5.55 -0.25
CA LEU A 59 -6.46 4.52 0.58
C LEU A 59 -7.39 3.98 1.67
N SER A 60 -8.17 4.84 2.34
CA SER A 60 -9.11 4.41 3.39
C SER A 60 -10.20 3.46 2.86
N GLN A 61 -10.56 3.59 1.58
CA GLN A 61 -11.52 2.72 0.91
C GLN A 61 -10.95 1.36 0.48
N LYS A 62 -9.63 1.11 0.65
CA LYS A 62 -8.97 -0.11 0.14
C LYS A 62 -8.77 -1.21 1.17
N GLY A 63 -9.00 -0.93 2.46
CA GLY A 63 -8.87 -1.90 3.55
C GLY A 63 -7.75 -1.56 4.55
N PRO A 64 -6.49 -1.41 4.12
CA PRO A 64 -5.38 -1.17 5.05
C PRO A 64 -5.50 0.18 5.75
N GLU A 65 -5.11 0.22 7.03
CA GLU A 65 -5.02 1.46 7.80
C GLU A 65 -3.92 2.37 7.26
N LEU A 66 -4.22 3.65 7.03
CA LEU A 66 -3.22 4.65 6.68
C LEU A 66 -2.53 5.15 7.97
N ILE A 67 -1.22 4.94 8.07
CA ILE A 67 -0.39 5.32 9.21
C ILE A 67 0.62 6.36 8.73
N VAL A 68 0.60 7.56 9.31
CA VAL A 68 1.57 8.62 9.01
C VAL A 68 2.63 8.65 10.10
N ALA A 69 3.87 8.33 9.74
CA ALA A 69 5.05 8.32 10.61
C ALA A 69 5.87 9.59 10.38
N ALA A 70 5.32 10.73 10.80
CA ALA A 70 5.95 12.06 10.74
C ALA A 70 6.69 12.40 12.03
#